data_AF-A0A101FP63-F1
#
_entry.id   AF-A0A101FP63-F1
#
_cell.length_a   1.000
_cell.length_b   1.000
_cell.length_c   1.000
_cell.angle_alpha   90.00
_cell.angle_beta   90.00
_cell.angle_gamma   90.00
#
_symmetry.space_group_name_H-M   'P 1'
#
loop_
_entity.id
_entity.type
_entity.pdbx_description
1 polymer ?
#
loop_
_entity_poly.entity_id
_entity_poly.type
_entity_poly.pdbx_seq_one_letter_code
_entity_poly.pdbx_strand_id
1 'polypeptide(L)' 'MSKVTIYTKTGCPYCKRTMEEFRAQGIAFEEINVSDDAEARQMVKEKYGANRVPVVVRDGEVVQIGDKNGMG' A
#
# COMPACT_ATOMS: atom_id res chain seq x y z
N MET A 1 15.68 5.36 10.07
CA MET A 1 14.22 5.59 10.06
C MET A 1 13.64 4.70 8.98
N SER A 2 12.82 3.69 9.32
CA SER A 2 12.21 2.84 8.27
C SER A 2 11.23 3.67 7.46
N LYS A 3 11.48 3.85 6.15
CA LYS A 3 10.51 4.49 5.27
C LYS A 3 9.41 3.48 4.95
N VAL A 4 8.16 3.82 5.28
CA VAL A 4 6.98 3.03 4.92
C VAL A 4 6.26 3.75 3.79
N THR A 5 5.91 3.02 2.74
CA THR A 5 5.09 3.52 1.63
C THR A 5 3.90 2.57 1.48
N ILE A 6 2.70 3.13 1.43
CA ILE A 6 1.45 2.41 1.26
C ILE A 6 0.86 2.81 -0.09
N TYR A 7 0.83 1.86 -1.01
CA TYR A 7 0.16 2.03 -2.29
C TYR A 7 -1.33 1.73 -2.14
N THR A 8 -2.15 2.71 -2.48
CA THR A 8 -3.60 2.70 -2.33
C THR A 8 -4.30 2.90 -3.67
N LYS A 9 -5.61 2.71 -3.70
CA LYS A 9 -6.45 3.06 -4.86
C LYS A 9 -7.68 3.84 -4.41
N THR A 10 -8.15 4.76 -5.25
CA THR A 10 -9.38 5.50 -5.01
C THR A 10 -10.56 4.54 -4.83
N GLY A 11 -11.36 4.76 -3.78
CA GLY A 11 -12.54 3.93 -3.49
C GLY A 11 -12.25 2.57 -2.85
N CYS A 12 -11.03 2.32 -2.34
CA CYS A 12 -10.73 1.06 -1.64
C CYS A 12 -10.89 1.18 -0.13
N PRO A 13 -11.90 0.52 0.47
CA PRO A 13 -12.11 0.56 1.92
C PRO A 13 -10.95 -0.08 2.70
N TYR A 14 -10.32 -1.11 2.13
CA TYR A 14 -9.17 -1.79 2.73
C TYR A 14 -7.95 -0.90 2.85
N CYS A 15 -7.65 -0.10 1.82
CA CYS A 15 -6.54 0.85 1.86
C CYS A 15 -6.72 1.85 3.02
N LYS A 16 -7.94 2.37 3.19
CA LYS A 16 -8.26 3.29 4.28
C LYS A 16 -8.02 2.64 5.65
N ARG A 17 -8.48 1.41 5.85
CA ARG A 17 -8.24 0.65 7.10
C ARG A 17 -6.74 0.48 7.40
N THR A 18 -5.95 0.04 6.42
CA THR A 18 -4.49 -0.11 6.61
C THR A 18 -3.84 1.21 7.01
N MET A 19 -4.19 2.31 6.34
CA MET A 19 -3.65 3.63 6.69
C MET A 19 -4.06 4.07 8.09
N GLU A 20 -5.32 3.86 8.49
CA GLU A 20 -5.79 4.15 9.84
C GLU A 20 -5.06 3.31 10.89
N GLU A 21 -4.79 2.03 10.64
CA GLU A 21 -4.01 1.19 11.55
C GLU A 21 -2.58 1.70 11.74
N PHE A 22 -1.92 2.13 10.66
CA PHE A 22 -0.57 2.68 10.73
C PHE A 22 -0.56 4.04 11.44
N ARG A 23 -1.55 4.91 11.19
CA ARG A 23 -1.73 6.17 11.92
C ARG A 23 -1.97 5.92 13.41
N ALA A 24 -2.81 4.95 13.76
CA ALA A 24 -3.10 4.57 15.14
C ALA A 24 -1.86 4.02 15.87
N GLN A 25 -0.97 3.33 15.16
CA GLN A 25 0.33 2.87 15.67
C GLN A 25 1.40 3.96 15.74
N GLY A 26 1.11 5.19 15.26
CA GLY A 26 2.09 6.28 15.20
C GLY A 26 3.20 6.03 14.17
N ILE A 27 2.97 5.16 13.18
CA ILE A 27 3.93 4.85 12.13
C ILE A 27 3.76 5.88 11.01
N ALA A 28 4.82 6.62 10.70
CA ALA A 28 4.84 7.50 9.55
C ALA A 28 4.91 6.68 8.25
N PHE A 29 4.02 6.98 7.30
CA PHE A 29 4.01 6.36 5.98
C PHE A 29 3.68 7.37 4.88
N GLU A 30 4.12 7.06 3.67
CA GLU A 30 3.81 7.79 2.45
C GLU A 30 2.66 7.08 1.72
N GLU A 31 1.60 7.80 1.40
CA GLU A 31 0.46 7.27 0.63
C GLU A 31 0.68 7.56 -0.86
N ILE A 32 0.65 6.51 -1.69
CA ILE A 32 0.74 6.65 -3.16
C ILE A 32 -0.52 6.06 -3.79
N ASN A 33 -1.32 6.91 -4.42
CA ASN A 33 -2.56 6.49 -5.07
C ASN A 33 -2.31 6.01 -6.50
N VAL A 34 -2.33 4.69 -6.69
CA VAL A 34 -2.10 4.06 -8.00
C VAL A 34 -3.32 4.12 -8.94
N SER A 35 -4.45 4.68 -8.48
CA SER A 35 -5.59 4.98 -9.36
C SER A 35 -5.37 6.24 -10.17
N ASP A 36 -4.70 7.24 -9.59
CA ASP A 36 -4.38 8.50 -10.24
C ASP A 36 -3.04 8.40 -10.99
N ASP A 37 -2.16 7.52 -10.51
CA ASP A 37 -0.81 7.35 -11.04
C ASP A 37 -0.63 5.97 -11.69
N ALA A 38 -0.78 5.94 -13.01
CA ALA A 38 -0.63 4.72 -13.80
C ALA A 38 0.81 4.18 -13.79
N GLU A 39 1.81 5.07 -13.67
CA GLU A 39 3.22 4.69 -13.56
C GLU A 39 3.48 4.00 -12.22
N ALA A 40 2.94 4.51 -11.12
CA ALA A 40 3.00 3.88 -9.81
C ALA A 40 2.32 2.51 -9.81
N ARG A 41 1.17 2.37 -10.49
CA ARG A 41 0.50 1.07 -10.66
C ARG A 41 1.39 0.06 -11.38
N GLN A 42 1.98 0.47 -12.49
CA GLN A 42 2.88 -0.34 -13.30
C GLN A 42 4.13 -0.73 -12.48
N MET A 43 4.77 0.24 -11.83
CA MET A 43 5.91 0.05 -10.95
C MET A 43 5.60 -0.96 -9.85
N VAL A 44 4.45 -0.83 -9.17
CA VAL A 44 4.09 -1.76 -8.10
C VAL A 44 3.93 -3.19 -8.63
N LYS A 45 3.39 -3.34 -9.82
CA LYS A 45 3.27 -4.66 -10.45
C LYS A 45 4.62 -5.23 -10.87
N GLU A 46 5.48 -4.44 -11.49
CA GLU A 46 6.77 -4.91 -12.01
C GLU A 46 7.83 -5.07 -10.91
N LYS A 47 7.93 -4.10 -10.01
CA LYS A 47 8.93 -4.04 -8.94
C LYS A 47 8.57 -4.96 -7.78
N TYR A 48 7.28 -5.05 -7.43
CA TYR A 48 6.81 -5.75 -6.23
C TYR A 48 5.98 -7.00 -6.55
N GLY A 49 5.70 -7.29 -7.83
CA GLY A 49 4.84 -8.40 -8.23
C GLY A 49 3.40 -8.26 -7.74
N ALA A 50 3.00 -7.08 -7.26
CA ALA A 50 1.73 -6.88 -6.60
C ALA A 50 0.67 -6.44 -7.61
N ASN A 51 -0.37 -7.26 -7.77
CA ASN A 51 -1.48 -6.99 -8.70
C ASN A 51 -2.73 -6.43 -7.99
N ARG A 52 -2.64 -6.24 -6.67
CA ARG A 52 -3.75 -5.82 -5.80
C ARG A 52 -3.24 -4.93 -4.67
N VAL A 53 -4.12 -4.05 -4.20
CA VAL A 53 -3.87 -3.08 -3.13
C VAL A 53 -4.76 -3.38 -1.92
N PRO A 54 -4.41 -2.94 -0.70
CA PRO A 54 -3.24 -2.13 -0.31
C PRO A 54 -1.90 -2.88 -0.46
N VAL A 55 -0.84 -2.19 -0.88
CA VAL A 55 0.54 -2.73 -0.86
C VAL A 55 1.36 -1.92 0.11
N VAL A 56 1.93 -2.55 1.13
CA VAL A 56 2.81 -1.89 2.09
C VAL A 56 4.24 -2.28 1.78
N VAL A 57 5.06 -1.28 1.55
CA VAL A 57 6.50 -1.39 1.32
C VAL A 57 7.22 -0.73 2.49
N ARG A 58 8.11 -1.45 3.13
CA ARG A 58 8.95 -0.94 4.23
C ARG A 58 10.39 -1.13 3.83
N ASP A 59 11.16 -0.03 3.82
CA ASP A 59 12.58 -0.05 3.46
C ASP A 59 12.87 -0.58 2.04
N GLY A 60 11.90 -0.44 1.13
CA GLY A 60 12.00 -0.97 -0.23
C GLY A 60 11.57 -2.45 -0.38
N GLU A 61 11.28 -3.14 0.73
CA GLU A 61 10.76 -4.50 0.74
C GLU A 61 9.24 -4.53 0.92
N VAL A 62 8.58 -5.44 0.23
CA VAL A 62 7.13 -5.62 0.34
C VAL A 62 6.83 -6.40 1.60
N VAL A 63 6.13 -5.77 2.54
CA VAL A 63 5.73 -6.41 3.80
C VAL A 63 4.27 -6.87 3.78
N GLN A 64 3.45 -6.35 2.87
CA GLN A 64 2.05 -6.73 2.73
C GLN A 64 1.51 -6.47 1.32
N ILE A 65 0.78 -7.44 0.76
CA ILE A 65 0.03 -7.31 -0.50
C ILE A 65 -1.43 -7.73 -0.28
N GLY A 66 -2.34 -6.77 -0.36
CA GLY A 66 -3.76 -6.92 -0.05
C GLY A 66 -4.08 -6.72 1.43
N ASP A 67 -5.38 -6.69 1.75
CA ASP A 67 -5.85 -6.56 3.13
C ASP A 67 -5.48 -7.82 3.95
N LYS A 68 -5.10 -7.60 5.21
CA LYS A 68 -4.82 -8.67 6.18
C LYS A 68 -6.01 -9.64 6.37
N ASN A 69 -7.24 -9.26 5.99
CA ASN A 69 -8.43 -10.13 6.05
C ASN A 69 -8.71 -10.93 4.78
N GLY A 70 -7.88 -10.88 3.73
CA GLY A 70 -7.85 -11.92 2.69
C GLY A 70 -9.20 -12.40 2.13
N MET A 71 -10.16 -11.50 1.87
CA MET A 71 -11.40 -11.86 1.18
C MET A 71 -11.36 -11.31 -0.26
N GLY A 72 -10.90 -12.15 -1.18
CA GLY A 72 -10.96 -11.96 -2.64
C GLY A 72 -9.61 -12.03 -3.34
#